data_AF-A0AA46W125-F1
#
_entry.id   AF-A0AA46W125-F1
#
_cell.length_a   1.000
_cell.length_b   1.000
_cell.length_c   1.000
_cell.angle_alpha   90.00
_cell.angle_beta   90.00
_cell.angle_gamma   90.00
#
_symmetry.space_group_name_H-M   'P 1'
#
loop_
_entity.id
_entity.type
_entity.pdbx_description
1 polymer ?
#
loop_
_entity_poly.entity_id
_entity_poly.type
_entity_poly.pdbx_seq_one_letter_code
_entity_poly.pdbx_strand_id
1 'polypeptide(L)'
;MEKYLILRKSSVLNGVFTRSMAGTPGMSALAVERVPSHALSELRRDPDVLAVTPPMAISLINPMEQLTSSDVTANAWGIASVGADVSPFNGEGVVVAVLDTGIETSHPAFIDMDINERDFTGEGNGDRNGHGTHCAGTIFGRDINNQRIGVARGVSRALIGKVIGQNSGSHRQFLRHCSGRCVNRLM
;
A
#
# COMPACT_ATOMS: atom_id res chain seq x y z
N MET A 1 -17.11 21.23 4.34
CA MET A 1 -17.15 20.22 3.26
C MET A 1 -16.33 19.03 3.69
N GLU A 2 -16.89 17.83 3.64
CA GLU A 2 -16.22 16.59 4.05
C GLU A 2 -16.06 15.65 2.86
N LYS A 3 -15.13 14.69 2.95
CA LYS A 3 -14.90 13.74 1.86
C LYS A 3 -15.74 12.49 2.06
N TYR A 4 -16.37 12.02 0.99
CA TYR A 4 -17.12 10.77 0.97
C TYR A 4 -16.68 9.88 -0.19
N LEU A 5 -16.81 8.58 0.02
CA LEU A 5 -16.73 7.56 -1.00
C LEU A 5 -18.13 7.38 -1.58
N ILE A 6 -18.26 7.60 -2.88
CA ILE A 6 -19.52 7.53 -3.61
C ILE A 6 -19.39 6.42 -4.64
N LEU A 7 -20.22 5.39 -4.50
CA LEU A 7 -20.35 4.33 -5.48
C LEU A 7 -21.51 4.68 -6.41
N ARG A 8 -21.26 4.78 -7.72
CA ARG A 8 -22.27 5.09 -8.74
C ARG A 8 -22.45 3.94 -9.74
N LYS A 9 -23.65 3.86 -10.33
CA LYS A 9 -23.94 2.94 -11.44
C LYS A 9 -23.10 3.32 -12.66
N SER A 10 -22.62 2.33 -13.41
CA SER A 10 -21.69 2.56 -14.53
C SER A 10 -22.30 3.30 -15.73
N SER A 11 -23.64 3.39 -15.80
CA SER A 11 -24.39 3.98 -16.92
C SER A 11 -24.31 5.51 -17.02
N VAL A 12 -23.73 6.21 -16.04
CA VAL A 12 -23.89 7.66 -15.83
C VAL A 12 -22.59 8.45 -16.02
N LEU A 13 -21.47 7.80 -16.33
CA LEU A 13 -20.15 8.46 -16.36
C LEU A 13 -19.86 9.33 -17.60
N ASN A 14 -20.81 9.52 -18.52
CA ASN A 14 -20.62 10.28 -19.76
C ASN A 14 -20.78 11.81 -19.60
N GLY A 15 -20.16 12.44 -18.60
CA GLY A 15 -20.24 13.91 -18.55
C GLY A 15 -19.60 14.65 -17.37
N VAL A 16 -19.19 13.96 -16.31
CA VAL A 16 -18.47 14.59 -15.19
C VAL A 16 -17.03 14.12 -15.25
N PHE A 17 -16.07 15.03 -15.03
CA PHE A 17 -14.63 14.74 -14.88
C PHE A 17 -14.41 13.75 -13.73
N THR A 18 -14.73 12.50 -14.00
CA THR A 18 -14.48 11.35 -13.17
C THR A 18 -13.20 10.76 -13.71
N ARG A 19 -12.21 10.59 -12.84
CA ARG A 19 -11.03 9.78 -13.15
C ARG A 19 -11.49 8.33 -13.16
N SER A 20 -12.21 7.98 -14.22
CA SER A 20 -12.87 6.69 -14.38
C SER A 20 -11.81 5.60 -14.32
N MET A 21 -12.08 4.58 -13.51
CA MET A 21 -11.44 3.29 -13.64
C MET A 21 -11.66 2.86 -15.09
N ALA A 22 -10.61 2.57 -15.85
CA ALA A 22 -10.77 1.83 -17.09
C ALA A 22 -11.17 0.40 -16.67
N GLY A 23 -12.44 0.26 -16.32
CA GLY A 23 -13.07 -0.96 -15.84
C GLY A 23 -14.04 -1.41 -16.93
N THR A 24 -13.93 -2.69 -17.25
CA THR A 24 -14.82 -3.53 -18.03
C THR A 24 -16.29 -3.05 -18.00
N PRO A 25 -17.00 -3.04 -19.14
CA PRO A 25 -18.42 -2.67 -19.18
C PRO A 25 -19.23 -3.46 -18.14
N GLY A 26 -19.93 -2.75 -17.24
CA GLY A 26 -20.77 -3.36 -16.20
C GLY A 26 -20.31 -3.19 -14.76
N MET A 27 -19.15 -2.59 -14.49
CA MET A 27 -18.69 -2.32 -13.12
C MET A 27 -19.10 -0.93 -12.60
N SER A 28 -19.75 -0.89 -11.43
CA SER A 28 -20.00 0.33 -10.65
C SER A 28 -18.70 1.10 -10.38
N ALA A 29 -18.78 2.43 -10.39
CA ALA A 29 -17.60 3.29 -10.24
C ALA A 29 -17.54 3.91 -8.85
N LEU A 30 -16.37 3.80 -8.21
CA LEU A 30 -16.09 4.41 -6.92
C LEU A 30 -15.37 5.74 -7.12
N ALA A 31 -15.94 6.82 -6.59
CA ALA A 31 -15.38 8.17 -6.61
C ALA A 31 -15.14 8.68 -5.18
N VAL A 32 -14.13 9.54 -5.02
CA VAL A 32 -13.86 10.27 -3.77
C VAL A 32 -14.20 11.73 -4.00
N GLU A 33 -15.25 12.24 -3.36
CA GLU A 33 -15.76 13.60 -3.58
C GLU A 33 -15.83 14.39 -2.29
N ARG A 34 -15.68 15.73 -2.40
CA ARG A 34 -15.93 16.65 -1.30
C ARG A 34 -17.38 17.09 -1.37
N VAL A 35 -18.16 16.72 -0.36
CA VAL A 35 -19.59 16.98 -0.28
C VAL A 35 -19.85 17.86 0.95
N PRO A 36 -20.61 18.96 0.84
CA PRO A 36 -21.07 19.69 2.01
C PRO A 36 -22.11 18.86 2.76
N SER A 37 -22.15 18.98 4.09
CA SER A 37 -22.93 18.09 4.97
C SER A 37 -24.43 18.06 4.63
N HIS A 38 -24.98 19.19 4.17
CA HIS A 38 -26.38 19.30 3.78
C HIS A 38 -26.72 18.56 2.47
N ALA A 39 -25.76 18.39 1.56
CA ALA A 39 -25.99 17.75 0.26
C ALA A 39 -25.98 16.20 0.34
N LEU A 40 -25.63 15.61 1.49
CA LEU A 40 -25.57 14.16 1.65
C LEU A 40 -26.93 13.48 1.55
N SER A 41 -27.97 14.14 2.06
CA SER A 41 -29.34 13.63 2.01
C SER A 41 -29.85 13.54 0.57
N GLU A 42 -29.51 14.52 -0.26
CA GLU A 42 -29.84 14.53 -1.68
C GLU A 42 -29.04 13.47 -2.44
N LEU A 43 -27.72 13.41 -2.20
CA LEU A 43 -26.84 12.42 -2.82
C LEU A 43 -27.24 10.97 -2.51
N ARG A 44 -27.76 10.70 -1.31
CA ARG A 44 -28.27 9.37 -0.92
C ARG A 44 -29.60 9.00 -1.57
N ARG A 45 -30.35 9.99 -2.06
CA ARG A 45 -31.63 9.80 -2.76
C ARG A 45 -31.46 9.73 -4.28
N ASP A 46 -30.29 10.10 -4.77
CA ASP A 46 -29.95 10.03 -6.18
C ASP A 46 -30.02 8.56 -6.66
N PRO A 47 -30.87 8.23 -7.65
CA PRO A 47 -31.04 6.86 -8.16
C PRO A 47 -29.77 6.29 -8.81
N ASP A 48 -28.81 7.14 -9.17
CA ASP A 48 -27.54 6.75 -9.77
C ASP A 48 -26.44 6.47 -8.73
N VAL A 49 -26.69 6.84 -7.48
CA VAL A 49 -25.81 6.59 -6.34
C VAL A 49 -26.22 5.29 -5.65
N LEU A 50 -25.31 4.33 -5.61
CA LEU A 50 -25.51 3.04 -4.94
C LEU A 50 -25.17 3.10 -3.46
N ALA A 51 -24.12 3.85 -3.09
CA ALA A 51 -23.69 3.98 -1.71
C ALA A 51 -22.90 5.28 -1.48
N VAL A 52 -23.07 5.84 -0.29
CA VAL A 52 -22.29 6.99 0.21
C VAL A 52 -21.77 6.62 1.59
N THR A 53 -20.46 6.54 1.76
CA THR A 53 -19.83 6.20 3.04
C THR A 53 -18.67 7.14 3.34
N PRO A 54 -18.46 7.53 4.62
CA PRO A 54 -17.23 8.22 4.99
C PRO A 54 -16.02 7.31 4.74
N PRO A 55 -14.84 7.87 4.44
CA PRO A 55 -13.63 7.07 4.30
C PRO A 55 -13.23 6.42 5.63
N MET A 56 -12.88 5.13 5.60
CA MET A 56 -12.47 4.38 6.80
C MET A 56 -11.03 4.66 7.22
N ALA A 57 -10.83 5.22 8.40
CA ALA A 57 -10.21 4.61 9.59
C ALA A 57 -8.93 3.71 9.56
N ILE A 58 -8.08 3.61 8.54
CA ILE A 58 -6.77 2.93 8.62
C ILE A 58 -5.67 3.80 9.28
N SER A 59 -5.01 3.26 10.31
CA SER A 59 -3.77 3.76 10.90
C SER A 59 -2.68 2.69 10.81
N LEU A 60 -1.42 3.10 10.87
CA LEU A 60 -0.31 2.15 11.03
C LEU A 60 -0.46 1.40 12.34
N ILE A 61 -0.14 0.11 12.31
CA ILE A 61 0.13 -0.65 13.52
C ILE A 61 1.58 -0.33 13.86
N ASN A 62 1.77 0.60 14.79
CA ASN A 62 3.13 0.95 15.21
C ASN A 62 3.75 -0.24 15.96
N PRO A 63 5.04 -0.51 15.74
CA PRO A 63 5.75 -1.50 16.54
C PRO A 63 5.66 -1.13 18.02
N MET A 64 5.50 -2.13 18.87
CA MET A 64 5.71 -1.92 20.30
C MET A 64 7.17 -1.54 20.50
N GLU A 65 7.46 -0.54 21.34
CA GLU A 65 8.83 -0.23 21.73
C GLU A 65 9.49 -1.51 22.25
N GLN A 66 10.41 -2.05 21.46
CA GLN A 66 11.15 -3.24 21.83
C GLN A 66 12.17 -2.82 22.89
N LEU A 67 12.02 -3.36 24.10
CA LEU A 67 13.08 -3.31 25.09
C LEU A 67 14.34 -3.92 24.45
N THR A 68 15.39 -3.13 24.41
CA THR A 68 16.69 -3.38 23.77
C THR A 68 17.17 -4.82 23.93
N SER A 69 17.21 -5.57 22.82
CA SER A 69 18.13 -6.70 22.67
C SER A 69 19.00 -6.44 21.44
N SER A 70 20.13 -5.77 21.69
CA SER A 70 21.07 -5.28 20.68
C SER A 70 21.93 -6.37 20.04
N ASP A 71 21.74 -7.64 20.40
CA ASP A 71 22.49 -8.77 19.88
C ASP A 71 21.55 -9.87 19.38
N VAL A 72 20.83 -9.58 18.29
CA VAL A 72 20.23 -10.66 17.51
C VAL A 72 21.36 -11.22 16.65
N THR A 73 22.00 -12.30 17.09
CA THR A 73 23.02 -13.04 16.32
C THR A 73 22.39 -14.12 15.43
N ALA A 74 21.08 -14.32 15.52
CA ALA A 74 20.32 -15.37 14.86
C ALA A 74 19.42 -14.82 13.75
N ASN A 75 18.95 -15.71 12.87
CA ASN A 75 17.91 -15.37 11.89
C ASN A 75 16.65 -14.87 12.59
N ALA A 76 15.87 -14.03 11.89
CA ALA A 76 14.57 -13.60 12.40
C ALA A 76 13.68 -14.82 12.72
N TRP A 77 13.21 -14.93 13.97
CA TRP A 77 12.50 -16.10 14.49
C TRP A 77 11.31 -16.53 13.60
N GLY A 78 10.61 -15.54 13.03
CA GLY A 78 9.43 -15.75 12.20
C GLY A 78 9.70 -16.56 10.94
N ILE A 79 10.94 -16.55 10.43
CA ILE A 79 11.34 -17.32 9.23
C ILE A 79 11.17 -18.82 9.48
N ALA A 80 11.71 -19.31 10.61
CA ALA A 80 11.60 -20.72 10.99
C ALA A 80 10.15 -21.06 11.35
N SER A 81 9.43 -20.13 12.00
CA SER A 81 8.03 -20.35 12.37
C SER A 81 7.09 -20.51 11.18
N VAL A 82 7.38 -19.87 10.04
CA VAL A 82 6.62 -20.05 8.80
C VAL A 82 7.22 -21.10 7.86
N GLY A 83 8.29 -21.79 8.27
CA GLY A 83 8.97 -22.83 7.48
C GLY A 83 9.71 -22.31 6.25
N ALA A 84 10.04 -21.02 6.20
CA ALA A 84 10.71 -20.41 5.04
C ALA A 84 12.21 -20.76 4.97
N ASP A 85 12.79 -21.23 6.07
CA ASP A 85 14.14 -21.78 6.17
C ASP A 85 14.30 -23.14 5.46
N VAL A 86 13.27 -23.97 5.50
CA VAL A 86 13.25 -25.30 4.87
C VAL A 86 12.52 -25.35 3.53
N SER A 87 11.87 -24.26 3.14
CA SER A 87 11.17 -24.15 1.85
C SER A 87 12.14 -24.24 0.67
N PRO A 88 11.82 -25.05 -0.37
CA PRO A 88 12.59 -25.05 -1.62
C PRO A 88 12.33 -23.79 -2.48
N PHE A 89 11.26 -23.03 -2.17
CA PHE A 89 10.91 -21.80 -2.86
C PHE A 89 11.48 -20.59 -2.14
N ASN A 90 12.12 -19.70 -2.89
CA ASN A 90 12.73 -18.46 -2.41
C ASN A 90 12.06 -17.20 -2.99
N GLY A 91 11.10 -17.32 -3.91
CA GLY A 91 10.45 -16.18 -4.57
C GLY A 91 11.12 -15.68 -5.86
N GLU A 92 12.05 -16.46 -6.42
CA GLU A 92 12.63 -16.16 -7.74
C GLU A 92 11.55 -16.04 -8.83
N GLY A 93 11.68 -15.00 -9.67
CA GLY A 93 10.71 -14.69 -10.74
C GLY A 93 9.40 -14.05 -10.26
N VAL A 94 9.21 -13.85 -8.96
CA VAL A 94 8.01 -13.20 -8.39
C VAL A 94 8.22 -11.69 -8.28
N VAL A 95 7.20 -10.92 -8.65
CA VAL A 95 7.12 -9.47 -8.41
C VAL A 95 6.25 -9.20 -7.20
N VAL A 96 6.78 -8.49 -6.21
CA VAL A 96 6.05 -8.14 -4.98
C VAL A 96 5.67 -6.66 -4.98
N ALA A 97 4.43 -6.34 -4.63
CA ALA A 97 4.00 -4.97 -4.41
C ALA A 97 3.79 -4.68 -2.91
N VAL A 98 4.41 -3.61 -2.40
CA VAL A 98 4.27 -3.15 -1.01
C VAL A 98 3.62 -1.77 -1.02
N LEU A 99 2.48 -1.63 -0.34
CA LEU A 99 1.72 -0.38 -0.23
C LEU A 99 1.78 0.14 1.21
N ASP A 100 2.76 0.99 1.51
CA ASP A 100 3.09 1.38 2.88
C ASP A 100 3.62 2.83 2.97
N THR A 101 4.55 3.13 3.89
CA THR A 101 5.17 4.45 4.07
C THR A 101 6.27 4.78 3.06
N GLY A 102 6.63 3.83 2.21
CA GLY A 102 7.74 3.90 1.25
C GLY A 102 8.76 2.80 1.50
N ILE A 103 9.94 2.92 0.90
CA ILE A 103 11.09 2.08 1.20
C ILE A 103 12.37 2.93 1.25
N GLU A 104 13.35 2.56 2.06
CA GLU A 104 14.71 3.08 1.96
C GLU A 104 15.53 2.20 1.01
N THR A 105 15.60 2.56 -0.27
CA THR A 105 16.27 1.73 -1.31
C THR A 105 17.76 1.61 -1.12
N SER A 106 18.40 2.55 -0.39
CA SER A 106 19.84 2.52 -0.13
C SER A 106 20.23 1.50 0.96
N HIS A 107 19.25 0.90 1.64
CA HIS A 107 19.51 -0.05 2.72
C HIS A 107 20.18 -1.34 2.18
N PRO A 108 21.22 -1.88 2.86
CA PRO A 108 21.96 -3.06 2.40
C PRO A 108 21.09 -4.31 2.13
N ALA A 109 19.95 -4.41 2.83
CA ALA A 109 18.95 -5.46 2.61
C ALA A 109 18.36 -5.50 1.19
N PHE A 110 18.49 -4.43 0.40
CA PHE A 110 17.82 -4.28 -0.89
C PHE A 110 18.80 -4.04 -2.04
N ILE A 111 20.09 -4.30 -1.81
CA ILE A 111 21.09 -4.21 -2.88
C ILE A 111 20.74 -5.17 -4.03
N ASP A 112 21.03 -4.73 -5.25
CA ASP A 112 20.78 -5.46 -6.49
C ASP A 112 19.30 -5.84 -6.76
N MET A 113 18.36 -5.10 -6.16
CA MET A 113 16.93 -5.21 -6.46
C MET A 113 16.45 -4.14 -7.44
N ASP A 114 15.60 -4.54 -8.39
CA ASP A 114 14.82 -3.63 -9.23
C ASP A 114 13.61 -3.13 -8.43
N ILE A 115 13.75 -1.96 -7.82
CA ILE A 115 12.72 -1.34 -7.01
C ILE A 115 12.10 -0.16 -7.77
N ASN A 116 10.81 -0.29 -8.08
CA ASN A 116 10.03 0.78 -8.69
C ASN A 116 9.18 1.45 -7.62
N GLU A 117 9.57 2.65 -7.22
CA GLU A 117 8.86 3.44 -6.21
C GLU A 117 7.92 4.47 -6.84
N ARG A 118 6.74 4.61 -6.25
CA ARG A 118 5.83 5.71 -6.56
C ARG A 118 5.18 6.26 -5.31
N ASP A 119 5.31 7.57 -5.20
CA ASP A 119 4.59 8.33 -4.21
C ASP A 119 3.15 8.64 -4.62
N PHE A 120 2.24 8.28 -3.72
CA PHE A 120 0.83 8.66 -3.78
C PHE A 120 0.46 9.64 -2.67
N THR A 121 1.38 9.92 -1.73
CA THR A 121 1.22 10.88 -0.64
C THR A 121 1.41 12.34 -1.05
N GLY A 122 2.23 12.58 -2.06
CA GLY A 122 2.67 13.92 -2.46
C GLY A 122 3.82 14.44 -1.59
N GLU A 123 4.43 13.59 -0.77
CA GLU A 123 5.57 13.92 0.11
C GLU A 123 6.92 13.54 -0.51
N GLY A 124 6.91 12.92 -1.69
CA GLY A 124 8.06 12.34 -2.37
C GLY A 124 8.28 10.86 -2.04
N ASN A 125 9.05 10.18 -2.89
CA ASN A 125 9.48 8.79 -2.70
C ASN A 125 10.37 8.65 -1.44
N GLY A 126 10.68 7.41 -1.08
CA GLY A 126 11.46 7.10 0.11
C GLY A 126 10.60 6.94 1.36
N ASP A 127 11.11 6.14 2.29
CA ASP A 127 10.52 5.91 3.60
C ASP A 127 11.03 6.92 4.62
N ARG A 128 10.11 7.67 5.24
CA ARG A 128 10.43 8.63 6.32
C ARG A 128 9.93 8.18 7.69
N ASN A 129 9.29 7.01 7.75
CA ASN A 129 8.74 6.45 8.98
C ASN A 129 9.48 5.17 9.39
N GLY A 130 9.92 4.36 8.42
CA GLY A 130 10.63 3.10 8.64
C GLY A 130 9.73 1.86 8.58
N HIS A 131 8.41 2.02 8.71
CA HIS A 131 7.47 0.90 8.70
C HIS A 131 7.49 0.14 7.37
N GLY A 132 7.40 0.85 6.24
CA GLY A 132 7.44 0.24 4.92
C GLY A 132 8.75 -0.48 4.62
N THR A 133 9.88 0.09 5.03
CA THR A 133 11.21 -0.55 4.92
C THR A 133 11.28 -1.83 5.76
N HIS A 134 10.76 -1.83 6.98
CA HIS A 134 10.70 -3.01 7.84
C HIS A 134 9.79 -4.11 7.25
N CYS A 135 8.62 -3.75 6.74
CA CYS A 135 7.71 -4.67 6.06
C CYS A 135 8.35 -5.28 4.81
N ALA A 136 8.98 -4.45 3.96
CA ALA A 136 9.72 -4.91 2.78
C ALA A 136 10.87 -5.86 3.16
N GLY A 137 11.61 -5.54 4.21
CA GLY A 137 12.70 -6.37 4.73
C GLY A 137 12.24 -7.76 5.17
N THR A 138 11.08 -7.83 5.83
CA THR A 138 10.46 -9.11 6.24
C THR A 138 10.08 -9.97 5.02
N ILE A 139 9.60 -9.36 3.94
CA ILE A 139 9.15 -10.09 2.75
C ILE A 139 10.36 -10.55 1.92
N PHE A 140 11.25 -9.64 1.52
CA PHE A 140 12.28 -9.92 0.51
C PHE A 140 13.67 -9.37 0.88
N GLY A 141 13.89 -8.93 2.11
CA GLY A 141 15.19 -8.45 2.55
C GLY A 141 16.28 -9.52 2.42
N ARG A 142 17.44 -9.11 1.89
CA ARG A 142 18.65 -9.94 1.77
C ARG A 142 19.31 -10.14 3.12
N ASP A 143 20.17 -11.15 3.19
CA ASP A 143 20.91 -11.46 4.41
C ASP A 143 21.90 -10.33 4.71
N ILE A 144 21.91 -9.85 5.96
CA ILE A 144 22.86 -8.85 6.43
C ILE A 144 23.71 -9.53 7.50
N ASN A 145 25.05 -9.42 7.40
CA ASN A 145 25.97 -10.03 8.36
C ASN A 145 25.69 -11.54 8.61
N ASN A 146 25.40 -12.28 7.52
CA ASN A 146 25.03 -13.70 7.55
C ASN A 146 23.71 -14.02 8.30
N GLN A 147 22.87 -13.02 8.53
CA GLN A 147 21.57 -13.18 9.18
C GLN A 147 20.45 -13.01 8.18
N ARG A 148 19.58 -14.01 8.13
CA ARG A 148 18.38 -13.98 7.31
C ARG A 148 17.31 -13.14 7.98
N ILE A 149 16.81 -12.16 7.22
CA ILE A 149 15.67 -11.29 7.61
C ILE A 149 14.42 -11.55 6.76
N GLY A 150 14.60 -11.85 5.47
CA GLY A 150 13.50 -11.99 4.52
C GLY A 150 12.99 -13.43 4.35
N VAL A 151 11.68 -13.55 4.15
CA VAL A 151 11.02 -14.81 3.78
C VAL A 151 11.41 -15.23 2.36
N ALA A 152 11.27 -14.35 1.38
CA ALA A 152 11.42 -14.61 -0.04
C ALA A 152 12.63 -13.86 -0.64
N ARG A 153 13.84 -14.32 -0.31
CA ARG A 153 15.11 -13.71 -0.74
C ARG A 153 15.38 -13.77 -2.24
N GLY A 154 14.67 -14.60 -3.00
CA GLY A 154 14.81 -14.73 -4.45
C GLY A 154 14.13 -13.61 -5.23
N VAL A 155 13.28 -12.80 -4.59
CA VAL A 155 12.57 -11.69 -5.24
C VAL A 155 13.58 -10.64 -5.69
N SER A 156 13.69 -10.45 -7.01
CA SER A 156 14.58 -9.46 -7.62
C SER A 156 13.86 -8.16 -8.02
N ARG A 157 12.52 -8.17 -8.05
CA ARG A 157 11.71 -7.02 -8.48
C ARG A 157 10.60 -6.69 -7.48
N ALA A 158 10.55 -5.43 -7.07
CA ALA A 158 9.54 -4.91 -6.14
C ALA A 158 8.88 -3.62 -6.64
N LEU A 159 7.60 -3.47 -6.33
CA LEU A 159 6.75 -2.33 -6.65
C LEU A 159 6.34 -1.64 -5.35
N ILE A 160 6.83 -0.43 -5.09
CA ILE A 160 6.61 0.23 -3.80
C ILE A 160 5.68 1.42 -4.01
N GLY A 161 4.48 1.34 -3.44
CA GLY A 161 3.52 2.43 -3.43
C GLY A 161 3.48 3.10 -2.07
N LYS A 162 4.03 4.30 -1.97
CA LYS A 162 3.90 5.08 -0.74
C LYS A 162 2.49 5.65 -0.65
N VAL A 163 1.68 5.11 0.26
CA VAL A 163 0.27 5.47 0.49
C VAL A 163 0.02 6.01 1.88
N ILE A 164 1.01 5.93 2.78
CA ILE A 164 0.98 6.47 4.14
C ILE A 164 2.08 7.52 4.28
N GLY A 165 1.72 8.74 4.69
CA GLY A 165 2.66 9.85 4.88
C GLY A 165 3.13 10.01 6.33
N GLN A 166 3.99 11.01 6.58
CA GLN A 166 4.60 11.26 7.91
C GLN A 166 3.59 11.54 9.02
N ASN A 167 2.48 12.20 8.68
CA ASN A 167 1.38 12.43 9.61
C ASN A 167 0.44 11.22 9.57
N SER A 168 0.88 10.15 10.23
CA SER A 168 0.14 8.89 10.44
C SER A 168 -1.37 9.11 10.55
N GLY A 169 -2.14 8.45 9.69
CA GLY A 169 -3.58 8.27 9.90
C GLY A 169 -4.50 9.23 9.15
N SER A 170 -4.32 9.40 7.83
CA SER A 170 -5.45 9.86 7.04
C SER A 170 -5.68 9.03 5.78
N HIS A 171 -6.86 8.43 5.74
CA HIS A 171 -7.49 7.62 4.67
C HIS A 171 -7.58 8.34 3.34
N ARG A 172 -7.21 9.63 3.35
CA ARG A 172 -7.28 10.60 2.27
C ARG A 172 -6.47 10.16 1.04
N GLN A 173 -5.49 9.28 1.21
CA GLN A 173 -4.52 8.89 0.18
C GLN A 173 -4.73 7.50 -0.41
N PHE A 174 -4.98 6.49 0.43
CA PHE A 174 -5.03 5.08 0.05
C PHE A 174 -6.10 4.82 -1.03
N LEU A 175 -7.33 5.28 -0.81
CA LEU A 175 -8.44 5.01 -1.73
C LEU A 175 -8.42 5.83 -3.03
N ARG A 176 -7.71 6.98 -3.05
CA ARG A 176 -7.55 7.75 -4.30
C ARG A 176 -6.61 7.04 -5.29
N HIS A 177 -5.77 6.13 -4.82
CA HIS A 177 -4.68 5.56 -5.62
C HIS A 177 -4.76 4.03 -5.74
N CYS A 178 -5.20 3.31 -4.69
CA CYS A 178 -5.37 1.86 -4.70
C CYS A 178 -6.55 1.36 -5.55
N SER A 179 -7.26 2.24 -6.25
CA SER A 179 -8.26 1.88 -7.24
C SER A 179 -7.59 1.28 -8.48
N GLY A 180 -7.19 0.00 -8.41
CA GLY A 180 -6.71 -0.89 -9.49
C GLY A 180 -5.54 -0.41 -10.36
N ARG A 181 -5.08 0.83 -10.16
CA ARG A 181 -4.05 1.48 -10.97
C ARG A 181 -2.76 1.66 -10.21
N CYS A 182 -2.69 1.48 -8.88
CA CYS A 182 -1.42 1.53 -8.16
C CYS A 182 -0.39 0.60 -8.82
N VAL A 183 -0.77 -0.66 -9.02
CA VAL A 183 0.09 -1.68 -9.64
C VAL A 183 0.39 -1.35 -11.10
N ASN A 184 -0.61 -1.00 -11.92
CA ASN A 184 -0.39 -0.58 -13.32
C ASN A 184 0.35 0.76 -13.48
N ARG A 185 0.51 1.54 -12.40
CA ARG A 185 1.29 2.79 -12.36
C ARG A 185 2.69 2.59 -11.79
N LEU A 186 2.93 1.40 -11.24
CA LEU A 186 4.18 0.92 -10.67
C LEU A 186 4.94 0.05 -11.69
N MET A 187 4.21 -0.67 -12.55
CA MET A 187 4.73 -1.39 -13.72
C MET A 187 5.11 -0.44 -14.85
#